data_AF-A0A150GPT4-F1
#
_entry.id   AF-A0A150GPT4-F1
#
_cell.length_a   1.000
_cell.length_b   1.000
_cell.length_c   1.000
_cell.angle_alpha   90.00
_cell.angle_beta   90.00
_cell.angle_gamma   90.00
#
_symmetry.space_group_name_H-M   'P 1'
#
loop_
_entity.id
_entity.type
_entity.pdbx_description
1 polymer ?
#
loop_
_entity_poly.entity_id
_entity_poly.type
_entity_poly.pdbx_seq_one_letter_code
_entity_poly.pdbx_strand_id
1 'polypeptide(L)'
;MQPHLGYDNGGTCTLGSLLWFPDLAERIAAHLPPNEVPCGMRLVNKATAALFSKEEHKIVDTCKPVPLGAFAERWGRGRARELTLDGRRDLIRCTALSGDLPNLELATDACGLLPPLDCWLAAAQNGHIHICDWLKKRDRPFDKQRGAVALAARHGHRQTCDWLLREAGYPWSEEAVCEGLRRGDLDLANWLLQQRPAEPEAENDNNEHGGGRPELLGGVLAAAAHGFDLSTFRRLLWELLPDATPASEPSDGGNQATVPAALRALALRVGDEPLSEEDLGSVVAGAAGSKTSDWAAKMEWLEAEGYPKTPEATEKAAACKNSALQRLQWLRGRGYPLGEGAIKEAVSRGDMPALQYLLAEGAPSDVEAADLAARNGRLAALQVLHTTGRLVTAEGAAMHAAWGGHLPVLAWLVEESGLGVELHYDIFAQATQSGNVGMLEWLHQRGCPTEPDGKKHWSAVDYAVAGGHEPSIEWLVERGCSIPVGAAVKGHAQGPVAGRGYLAG
;
A
#
# COMPACT_ATOMS: atom_id res chain seq x y z
N MET A 1 -57.54 -24.94 52.75
CA MET A 1 -57.12 -25.44 54.08
C MET A 1 -55.92 -24.61 54.52
N GLN A 2 -56.20 -23.65 55.43
CA GLN A 2 -55.38 -22.84 56.36
C GLN A 2 -53.93 -22.34 56.06
N PRO A 3 -53.52 -21.19 56.66
CA PRO A 3 -52.83 -20.07 56.00
C PRO A 3 -51.57 -19.54 56.77
N HIS A 4 -51.15 -18.28 56.48
CA HIS A 4 -50.19 -17.37 57.19
C HIS A 4 -48.77 -17.26 56.58
N LEU A 5 -48.43 -16.14 55.91
CA LEU A 5 -48.01 -14.78 56.37
C LEU A 5 -46.51 -14.69 56.74
N GLY A 6 -45.81 -13.79 56.04
CA GLY A 6 -44.48 -13.31 56.38
C GLY A 6 -44.06 -12.18 55.45
N TYR A 7 -44.48 -10.96 55.78
CA TYR A 7 -43.92 -9.72 55.23
C TYR A 7 -42.54 -9.50 55.85
N ASP A 8 -41.51 -9.34 55.02
CA ASP A 8 -40.30 -8.61 55.39
C ASP A 8 -40.13 -7.41 54.45
N ASN A 9 -40.41 -6.23 55.00
CA ASN A 9 -40.06 -4.93 54.45
C ASN A 9 -38.60 -4.63 54.84
N GLY A 10 -37.68 -4.62 53.88
CA GLY A 10 -36.30 -4.28 54.19
C GLY A 10 -35.34 -4.45 53.03
N GLY A 11 -35.53 -3.70 51.96
CA GLY A 11 -34.59 -3.68 50.84
C GLY A 11 -34.88 -2.51 49.93
N THR A 12 -34.27 -1.37 50.23
CA THR A 12 -34.11 -0.28 49.26
C THR A 12 -33.58 -0.89 47.97
N CYS A 13 -34.42 -0.97 46.94
CA CYS A 13 -33.97 -1.14 45.56
C CYS A 13 -33.10 0.08 45.25
N THR A 14 -31.80 -0.01 45.51
CA THR A 14 -30.85 0.86 44.85
C THR A 14 -30.94 0.51 43.38
N LEU A 15 -31.17 1.52 42.54
CA LEU A 15 -31.10 1.45 41.07
C LEU A 15 -29.75 0.93 40.52
N GLY A 16 -28.87 0.36 41.37
CA GLY A 16 -27.56 -0.18 41.04
C GLY A 16 -27.57 -1.66 40.62
N SER A 17 -28.72 -2.34 40.66
CA SER A 17 -28.90 -3.69 40.10
C SER A 17 -29.73 -3.65 38.81
N LEU A 18 -29.39 -2.71 37.90
CA LEU A 18 -29.78 -2.84 36.49
C LEU A 18 -29.35 -4.23 36.03
N LEU A 19 -30.35 -5.05 35.67
CA LEU A 19 -30.20 -6.42 35.19
C LEU A 19 -29.09 -6.48 34.14
N TRP A 20 -27.92 -6.97 34.54
CA TRP A 20 -26.81 -7.19 33.63
C TRP A 20 -27.07 -8.50 32.88
N PHE A 21 -27.42 -8.37 31.60
CA PHE A 21 -27.65 -9.50 30.71
C PHE A 21 -26.44 -9.64 29.77
N PRO A 22 -25.59 -10.68 29.94
CA PRO A 22 -24.46 -10.95 29.04
C PRO A 22 -24.91 -10.97 27.58
N ASP A 23 -26.01 -11.66 27.29
CA ASP A 23 -26.58 -11.80 25.94
C ASP A 23 -26.95 -10.45 25.32
N LEU A 24 -27.44 -9.49 26.13
CA LEU A 24 -27.75 -8.15 25.64
C LEU A 24 -26.48 -7.35 25.38
N ALA A 25 -25.48 -7.46 26.25
CA ALA A 25 -24.19 -6.81 26.07
C ALA A 25 -23.46 -7.32 24.82
N GLU A 26 -23.48 -8.62 24.55
CA GLU A 26 -22.93 -9.21 23.32
C GLU A 26 -23.67 -8.73 22.07
N ARG A 27 -25.01 -8.66 22.12
CA ARG A 27 -25.81 -8.11 21.01
C ARG A 27 -25.51 -6.64 20.74
N ILE A 28 -25.36 -5.84 21.80
CA ILE A 28 -24.97 -4.42 21.66
C ILE A 28 -23.57 -4.35 21.05
N ALA A 29 -22.60 -5.10 21.59
CA ALA A 29 -21.23 -5.14 21.09
C ALA A 29 -21.15 -5.51 19.59
N ALA A 30 -21.99 -6.44 19.13
CA ALA A 30 -22.06 -6.85 17.73
C ALA A 30 -22.53 -5.74 16.77
N HIS A 31 -23.18 -4.68 17.29
CA HIS A 31 -23.64 -3.54 16.50
C HIS A 31 -22.80 -2.27 16.71
N LEU A 32 -21.83 -2.30 17.60
CA LEU A 32 -20.95 -1.15 17.84
C LEU A 32 -19.76 -1.14 16.87
N PRO A 33 -19.21 0.05 16.57
CA PRO A 33 -17.92 0.18 15.92
C PRO A 33 -16.82 -0.62 16.62
N PRO A 34 -15.80 -1.14 15.90
CA PRO A 34 -14.80 -2.06 16.44
C PRO A 34 -14.10 -1.60 17.72
N ASN A 35 -13.84 -0.29 17.86
CA ASN A 35 -13.13 0.25 19.01
C ASN A 35 -14.03 0.65 20.19
N GLU A 36 -15.35 0.59 20.08
CA GLU A 36 -16.26 0.90 21.20
C GLU A 36 -16.26 -0.19 22.28
N VAL A 37 -16.01 -1.44 21.89
CA VAL A 37 -15.87 -2.55 22.86
C VAL A 37 -14.61 -2.37 23.73
N PRO A 38 -13.40 -2.19 23.17
CA PRO A 38 -12.19 -1.95 23.96
C PRO A 38 -12.19 -0.61 24.71
N CYS A 39 -12.69 0.48 24.09
CA CYS A 39 -12.63 1.82 24.68
C CYS A 39 -13.83 2.21 25.55
N GLY A 40 -14.95 1.49 25.44
CA GLY A 40 -16.19 1.81 26.14
C GLY A 40 -16.71 0.63 26.96
N MET A 41 -17.21 -0.42 26.31
CA MET A 41 -17.94 -1.50 26.98
C MET A 41 -17.12 -2.21 28.06
N ARG A 42 -15.83 -2.42 27.83
CA ARG A 42 -14.93 -3.02 28.82
C ARG A 42 -14.66 -2.14 30.04
N LEU A 43 -14.83 -0.82 29.90
CA LEU A 43 -14.60 0.14 30.97
C LEU A 43 -15.84 0.38 31.85
N VAL A 44 -17.00 -0.21 31.49
CA VAL A 44 -18.25 -0.03 32.24
C VAL A 44 -18.19 -0.68 33.62
N ASN A 45 -17.82 -1.97 33.74
CA ASN A 45 -17.62 -2.65 35.02
C ASN A 45 -16.78 -3.94 34.87
N LYS A 46 -16.46 -4.61 35.99
CA LYS A 46 -15.67 -5.85 35.99
C LYS A 46 -16.35 -7.01 35.24
N ALA A 47 -17.68 -7.09 35.26
CA ALA A 47 -18.42 -8.15 34.59
C ALA A 47 -18.38 -8.00 33.06
N THR A 48 -18.52 -6.78 32.54
CA THR A 48 -18.34 -6.51 31.10
C THR A 48 -16.90 -6.68 30.66
N ALA A 49 -15.91 -6.29 31.49
CA ALA A 49 -14.50 -6.54 31.22
C ALA A 49 -14.17 -8.04 31.12
N ALA A 50 -14.78 -8.86 31.98
CA ALA A 50 -14.62 -10.32 31.97
C ALA A 50 -15.31 -10.97 30.76
N LEU A 51 -16.50 -10.48 30.39
CA LEU A 51 -17.25 -10.93 29.21
C LEU A 51 -16.45 -10.69 27.92
N PHE A 52 -15.85 -9.51 27.78
CA PHE A 52 -15.03 -9.13 26.62
C PHE A 52 -13.53 -9.25 26.92
N SER A 53 -13.10 -10.43 27.37
CA SER A 53 -11.71 -10.71 27.78
C SER A 53 -10.81 -11.33 26.70
N LYS A 54 -11.38 -11.70 25.55
CA LYS A 54 -10.62 -12.17 24.38
C LYS A 54 -9.73 -11.05 23.83
N GLU A 55 -8.61 -11.42 23.21
CA GLU A 55 -7.63 -10.45 22.67
C GLU A 55 -8.24 -9.50 21.64
N GLU A 56 -9.15 -9.98 20.80
CA GLU A 56 -9.88 -9.15 19.82
C GLU A 56 -10.64 -7.96 20.46
N HIS A 57 -11.10 -8.13 21.71
CA HIS A 57 -11.81 -7.09 22.44
C HIS A 57 -10.87 -6.17 23.24
N LYS A 58 -9.56 -6.39 23.18
CA LYS A 58 -8.54 -5.57 23.87
C LYS A 58 -7.77 -4.65 22.94
N ILE A 59 -7.68 -5.01 21.67
CA ILE A 59 -6.90 -4.30 20.67
C ILE A 59 -7.71 -3.08 20.19
N VAL A 60 -7.07 -1.91 20.20
CA VAL A 60 -7.62 -0.69 19.58
C VAL A 60 -6.91 -0.51 18.25
N ASP A 61 -7.68 -0.53 17.16
CA ASP A 61 -7.17 -0.28 15.81
C ASP A 61 -7.38 1.20 15.46
N THR A 62 -6.31 1.98 15.43
CA THR A 62 -6.36 3.42 15.10
C THR A 62 -6.75 3.69 13.65
N CYS A 63 -6.68 2.68 12.77
CA CYS A 63 -7.14 2.75 11.40
C CYS A 63 -8.68 2.53 11.29
N LYS A 64 -9.37 2.33 12.42
CA LYS A 64 -10.85 2.34 12.55
C LYS A 64 -11.29 3.51 13.43
N PRO A 65 -12.56 3.97 13.35
CA PRO A 65 -13.04 5.05 14.21
C PRO A 65 -12.79 4.73 15.68
N VAL A 66 -12.19 5.65 16.42
CA VAL A 66 -11.89 5.51 17.86
C VAL A 66 -12.65 6.60 18.61
N PRO A 67 -13.30 6.32 19.74
CA PRO A 67 -13.91 7.38 20.54
C PRO A 67 -12.89 8.49 20.87
N LEU A 68 -13.21 9.75 20.55
CA LEU A 68 -12.29 10.89 20.65
C LEU A 68 -11.63 11.01 22.04
N GLY A 69 -12.39 10.76 23.11
CA GLY A 69 -11.86 10.79 24.48
C GLY A 69 -10.76 9.75 24.71
N ALA A 70 -10.96 8.51 24.24
CA ALA A 70 -9.98 7.44 24.37
C ALA A 70 -8.74 7.69 23.50
N PHE A 71 -8.93 8.23 22.30
CA PHE A 71 -7.83 8.62 21.43
C PHE A 71 -6.99 9.75 22.05
N ALA A 72 -7.65 10.79 22.56
CA ALA A 72 -7.01 11.93 23.23
C ALA A 72 -6.25 11.52 24.50
N GLU A 73 -6.78 10.57 25.29
CA GLU A 73 -6.09 10.05 26.47
C GLU A 73 -4.80 9.29 26.10
N ARG A 74 -4.85 8.53 25.01
CA ARG A 74 -3.70 7.73 24.55
C ARG A 74 -2.61 8.59 23.92
N TRP A 75 -2.99 9.49 23.01
CA TRP A 75 -2.03 10.19 22.14
C TRP A 75 -1.86 11.68 22.49
N GLY A 76 -2.71 12.23 23.35
CA GLY A 76 -2.58 13.60 23.83
C GLY A 76 -1.39 13.80 24.78
N ARG A 77 -1.24 15.04 25.25
CA ARG A 77 -0.22 15.48 26.24
C ARG A 77 1.23 15.18 25.84
N GLY A 78 1.54 15.18 24.54
CA GLY A 78 2.91 15.00 24.04
C GLY A 78 3.31 13.56 23.78
N ARG A 79 2.51 12.55 24.15
CA ARG A 79 2.80 11.13 23.91
C ARG A 79 2.96 10.78 22.43
N ALA A 80 2.18 11.42 21.56
CA ALA A 80 2.35 11.25 20.12
C ALA A 80 3.73 11.71 19.61
N ARG A 81 4.42 12.60 20.33
CA ARG A 81 5.77 13.07 19.96
C ARG A 81 6.88 12.09 20.34
N GLU A 82 6.61 11.18 21.26
CA GLU A 82 7.52 10.07 21.61
C GLU A 82 7.60 9.01 20.51
N LEU A 83 6.69 9.04 19.52
CA LEU A 83 6.73 8.19 18.35
C LEU A 83 7.81 8.65 17.37
N THR A 84 8.41 7.70 16.65
CA THR A 84 9.27 7.98 15.49
C THR A 84 8.51 8.80 14.43
N LEU A 85 9.21 9.47 13.49
CA LEU A 85 8.54 10.18 12.39
C LEU A 85 7.58 9.26 11.63
N ASP A 86 8.00 8.04 11.34
CA ASP A 86 7.16 7.04 10.67
C ASP A 86 5.96 6.64 11.53
N GLY A 87 6.16 6.41 12.84
CA GLY A 87 5.06 6.14 13.77
C GLY A 87 4.05 7.29 13.83
N ARG A 88 4.53 8.54 13.78
CA ARG A 88 3.68 9.73 13.72
C ARG A 88 2.95 9.86 12.38
N ARG A 89 3.64 9.62 11.26
CA ARG A 89 3.04 9.59 9.92
C ARG A 89 1.96 8.51 9.83
N ASP A 90 2.24 7.32 10.34
CA ASP A 90 1.34 6.18 10.39
C ASP A 90 0.11 6.46 11.26
N LEU A 91 0.29 7.10 12.42
CA LEU A 91 -0.83 7.50 13.27
C LEU A 91 -1.78 8.45 12.53
N ILE A 92 -1.24 9.50 11.90
CA ILE A 92 -2.04 10.45 11.11
C ILE A 92 -2.69 9.74 9.91
N ARG A 93 -1.93 8.90 9.18
CA ARG A 93 -2.46 8.10 8.06
C ARG A 93 -3.61 7.19 8.51
N CYS A 94 -3.49 6.52 9.66
CA CYS A 94 -4.55 5.67 10.20
C CYS A 94 -5.82 6.47 10.53
N THR A 95 -5.68 7.66 11.12
CA THR A 95 -6.86 8.52 11.36
C THR A 95 -7.51 9.03 10.08
N ALA A 96 -6.74 9.22 8.99
CA ALA A 96 -7.31 9.49 7.67
C ALA A 96 -8.00 8.25 7.07
N LEU A 97 -7.43 7.05 7.24
CA LEU A 97 -8.05 5.78 6.82
C LEU A 97 -9.38 5.51 7.53
N SER A 98 -9.47 5.87 8.81
CA SER A 98 -10.66 5.60 9.63
C SER A 98 -11.87 6.46 9.27
N GLY A 99 -11.65 7.62 8.65
CA GLY A 99 -12.71 8.58 8.35
C GLY A 99 -13.04 9.52 9.52
N ASP A 100 -12.27 9.46 10.61
CA ASP A 100 -12.51 10.22 11.83
C ASP A 100 -11.76 11.56 11.81
N LEU A 101 -12.41 12.59 11.27
CA LEU A 101 -11.82 13.92 11.14
C LEU A 101 -11.39 14.53 12.49
N PRO A 102 -12.18 14.48 13.58
CA PRO A 102 -11.74 14.95 14.89
C PRO A 102 -10.45 14.30 15.38
N ASN A 103 -10.31 12.98 15.23
CA ASN A 103 -9.09 12.28 15.61
C ASN A 103 -7.91 12.63 14.69
N LEU A 104 -8.16 12.88 13.40
CA LEU A 104 -7.13 13.34 12.46
C LEU A 104 -6.60 14.72 12.87
N GLU A 105 -7.48 15.66 13.20
CA GLU A 105 -7.07 16.99 13.70
C GLU A 105 -6.21 16.86 14.96
N LEU A 106 -6.68 16.09 15.94
CA LEU A 106 -5.94 15.85 17.18
C LEU A 106 -4.59 15.19 16.92
N ALA A 107 -4.53 14.19 16.04
CA ALA A 107 -3.30 13.50 15.69
C ALA A 107 -2.28 14.45 15.06
N THR A 108 -2.72 15.33 14.15
CA THR A 108 -1.84 16.31 13.50
C THR A 108 -1.25 17.31 14.51
N ASP A 109 -2.07 17.81 15.42
CA ASP A 109 -1.63 18.73 16.47
C ASP A 109 -0.70 18.05 17.48
N ALA A 110 -1.05 16.84 17.91
CA ALA A 110 -0.27 16.07 18.87
C ALA A 110 1.11 15.67 18.30
N CYS A 111 1.16 15.19 17.07
CA CYS A 111 2.40 14.84 16.37
C CYS A 111 3.24 16.07 16.00
N GLY A 112 2.63 17.26 15.90
CA GLY A 112 3.27 18.47 15.38
C GLY A 112 3.67 18.33 13.91
N LEU A 113 2.98 17.46 13.17
CA LEU A 113 3.25 17.19 11.76
C LEU A 113 2.06 17.65 10.92
N LEU A 114 2.39 18.22 9.77
CA LEU A 114 1.39 18.43 8.75
C LEU A 114 1.00 17.08 8.13
N PRO A 115 -0.28 16.89 7.74
CA PRO A 115 -0.72 15.63 7.14
C PRO A 115 0.17 15.22 5.95
N PRO A 116 0.78 14.02 5.98
CA PRO A 116 1.58 13.52 4.86
C PRO A 116 0.72 13.21 3.63
N LEU A 117 1.35 13.08 2.46
CA LEU A 117 0.69 12.68 1.21
C LEU A 117 -0.12 11.38 1.36
N ASP A 118 0.40 10.44 2.14
CA ASP A 118 -0.26 9.16 2.41
C ASP A 118 -1.63 9.31 3.07
N CYS A 119 -1.90 10.43 3.77
CA CYS A 119 -3.23 10.71 4.33
C CYS A 119 -4.24 11.01 3.22
N TRP A 120 -3.81 11.66 2.15
CA TRP A 120 -4.64 11.90 0.99
C TRP A 120 -5.02 10.59 0.31
N LEU A 121 -4.02 9.75 0.04
CA LEU A 121 -4.21 8.44 -0.58
C LEU A 121 -5.10 7.55 0.30
N ALA A 122 -4.88 7.55 1.62
CA ALA A 122 -5.69 6.84 2.59
C ALA A 122 -7.18 7.26 2.59
N ALA A 123 -7.44 8.57 2.58
CA ALA A 123 -8.79 9.11 2.57
C ALA A 123 -9.50 8.79 1.25
N ALA A 124 -8.83 8.96 0.11
CA ALA A 124 -9.36 8.60 -1.20
C ALA A 124 -9.63 7.08 -1.32
N GLN A 125 -8.74 6.26 -0.78
CA GLN A 125 -8.85 4.80 -0.76
C GLN A 125 -10.10 4.31 -0.02
N ASN A 126 -10.57 5.02 1.01
CA ASN A 126 -11.76 4.64 1.79
C ASN A 126 -12.98 5.52 1.49
N GLY A 127 -12.86 6.44 0.53
CA GLY A 127 -13.96 7.31 0.10
C GLY A 127 -14.36 8.40 1.09
N HIS A 128 -13.44 8.84 1.94
CA HIS A 128 -13.69 9.86 2.97
C HIS A 128 -13.60 11.28 2.40
N ILE A 129 -14.61 11.68 1.62
CA ILE A 129 -14.67 12.97 0.92
C ILE A 129 -14.46 14.16 1.88
N HIS A 130 -15.02 14.11 3.09
CA HIS A 130 -14.87 15.17 4.09
C HIS A 130 -13.43 15.34 4.57
N ILE A 131 -12.65 14.26 4.65
CA ILE A 131 -11.21 14.34 4.95
C ILE A 131 -10.45 14.89 3.75
N CYS A 132 -10.76 14.43 2.52
CA CYS A 132 -10.16 14.98 1.31
C CYS A 132 -10.42 16.50 1.19
N ASP A 133 -11.64 16.95 1.46
CA ASP A 133 -12.00 18.38 1.47
C ASP A 133 -11.25 19.15 2.57
N TRP A 134 -11.15 18.59 3.78
CA TRP A 134 -10.39 19.17 4.88
C TRP A 134 -8.90 19.31 4.57
N LEU A 135 -8.31 18.31 3.91
CA LEU A 135 -6.93 18.33 3.42
C LEU A 135 -6.76 19.36 2.28
N LYS A 136 -7.73 19.47 1.36
CA LYS A 136 -7.69 20.39 0.21
C LYS A 136 -7.60 21.84 0.67
N LYS A 137 -8.41 22.21 1.67
CA LYS A 137 -8.48 23.56 2.24
C LYS A 137 -7.18 24.03 2.90
N ARG A 138 -6.26 23.10 3.21
CA ARG A 138 -4.96 23.40 3.83
C ARG A 138 -3.84 23.63 2.82
N ASP A 139 -4.22 23.83 1.57
CA ASP A 139 -3.47 24.42 0.46
C ASP A 139 -1.99 24.02 0.43
N ARG A 140 -1.76 22.83 -0.12
CA ARG A 140 -0.44 22.42 -0.56
C ARG A 140 -0.48 22.33 -2.10
N PRO A 141 0.28 23.18 -2.81
CA PRO A 141 0.51 23.00 -4.23
C PRO A 141 1.52 21.87 -4.40
N PHE A 142 1.07 20.62 -4.23
CA PHE A 142 1.83 19.47 -4.71
C PHE A 142 1.21 19.03 -6.02
N ASP A 143 2.03 19.10 -7.07
CA ASP A 143 1.75 18.81 -8.47
C ASP A 143 0.72 17.68 -8.62
N LYS A 144 -0.46 18.04 -9.16
CA LYS A 144 -1.61 17.20 -9.53
C LYS A 144 -1.40 15.72 -9.21
N GLN A 145 -1.74 15.30 -7.98
CA GLN A 145 -1.37 13.97 -7.49
C GLN A 145 -1.90 12.88 -8.43
N ARG A 146 -0.97 12.27 -9.18
CA ARG A 146 -1.24 11.14 -10.06
C ARG A 146 -1.73 9.98 -9.18
N GLY A 147 -2.88 9.41 -9.53
CA GLY A 147 -3.37 8.18 -8.92
C GLY A 147 -4.44 8.31 -7.84
N ALA A 148 -4.81 9.50 -7.34
CA ALA A 148 -5.88 9.62 -6.33
C ALA A 148 -7.24 9.13 -6.87
N VAL A 149 -7.58 9.51 -8.11
CA VAL A 149 -8.79 9.01 -8.81
C VAL A 149 -8.69 7.51 -9.05
N ALA A 150 -7.50 7.00 -9.41
CA ALA A 150 -7.28 5.58 -9.65
C ALA A 150 -7.41 4.73 -8.38
N LEU A 151 -6.90 5.21 -7.24
CA LEU A 151 -7.08 4.56 -5.95
C LEU A 151 -8.54 4.56 -5.49
N ALA A 152 -9.24 5.68 -5.63
CA ALA A 152 -10.67 5.73 -5.35
C ALA A 152 -11.43 4.73 -6.25
N ALA A 153 -11.05 4.62 -7.53
CA ALA A 153 -11.64 3.68 -8.47
C ALA A 153 -11.36 2.21 -8.11
N ARG A 154 -10.12 1.88 -7.76
CA ARG A 154 -9.70 0.54 -7.29
C ARG A 154 -10.53 0.04 -6.12
N HIS A 155 -10.92 0.96 -5.24
CA HIS A 155 -11.73 0.68 -4.06
C HIS A 155 -13.24 0.87 -4.25
N GLY A 156 -13.68 1.32 -5.43
CA GLY A 156 -15.10 1.40 -5.81
C GLY A 156 -15.81 2.65 -5.31
N HIS A 157 -15.07 3.69 -4.95
CA HIS A 157 -15.63 4.92 -4.39
C HIS A 157 -16.04 5.90 -5.47
N ARG A 158 -17.10 5.57 -6.23
CA ARG A 158 -17.59 6.40 -7.35
C ARG A 158 -17.86 7.86 -6.95
N GLN A 159 -18.50 8.11 -5.80
CA GLN A 159 -18.75 9.49 -5.35
C GLN A 159 -17.45 10.26 -5.07
N THR A 160 -16.41 9.55 -4.60
CA THR A 160 -15.10 10.16 -4.39
C THR A 160 -14.41 10.47 -5.71
N CYS A 161 -14.52 9.59 -6.71
CA CYS A 161 -14.04 9.89 -8.07
C CYS A 161 -14.75 11.10 -8.68
N ASP A 162 -16.08 11.21 -8.53
CA ASP A 162 -16.86 12.36 -9.01
C ASP A 162 -16.42 13.67 -8.36
N TRP A 163 -16.33 13.67 -7.03
CA TRP A 163 -15.84 14.81 -6.27
C TRP A 163 -14.40 15.20 -6.66
N LEU A 164 -13.50 14.21 -6.83
CA LEU A 164 -12.12 14.47 -7.21
C LEU A 164 -12.00 15.13 -8.59
N LEU A 165 -12.75 14.63 -9.58
CA LEU A 165 -12.69 15.13 -10.95
C LEU A 165 -13.36 16.50 -11.12
N ARG A 166 -14.52 16.71 -10.48
CA ARG A 166 -15.34 17.91 -10.71
C ARG A 166 -15.07 19.04 -9.73
N GLU A 167 -15.02 18.71 -8.44
CA GLU A 167 -14.94 19.71 -7.36
C GLU A 167 -13.50 19.96 -6.94
N ALA A 168 -12.67 18.91 -6.90
CA ALA A 168 -11.28 19.02 -6.48
C ALA A 168 -10.32 19.40 -7.63
N GLY A 169 -10.76 19.29 -8.89
CA GLY A 169 -9.99 19.71 -10.07
C GLY A 169 -8.84 18.76 -10.43
N TYR A 170 -8.91 17.49 -10.03
CA TYR A 170 -7.91 16.49 -10.39
C TYR A 170 -8.04 16.08 -11.86
N PRO A 171 -6.93 15.83 -12.56
CA PRO A 171 -6.99 15.38 -13.95
C PRO A 171 -7.61 13.99 -14.04
N TRP A 172 -8.34 13.77 -15.12
CA TRP A 172 -8.75 12.44 -15.54
C TRP A 172 -7.52 11.56 -15.79
N SER A 173 -7.56 10.30 -15.38
CA SER A 173 -6.51 9.32 -15.65
C SER A 173 -7.08 8.04 -16.25
N GLU A 174 -6.40 7.55 -17.28
CA GLU A 174 -6.64 6.24 -17.87
C GLU A 174 -6.50 5.12 -16.84
N GLU A 175 -5.49 5.22 -15.97
CA GLU A 175 -5.25 4.27 -14.89
C GLU A 175 -6.50 4.07 -14.01
N ALA A 176 -7.31 5.11 -13.80
CA ALA A 176 -8.52 4.98 -13.01
C ALA A 176 -9.57 4.08 -13.68
N VAL A 177 -9.67 4.10 -15.01
CA VAL A 177 -10.54 3.19 -15.76
C VAL A 177 -10.04 1.75 -15.56
N CYS A 178 -8.74 1.52 -15.74
CA CYS A 178 -8.11 0.23 -15.53
C CYS A 178 -8.30 -0.30 -14.10
N GLU A 179 -8.19 0.56 -13.09
CA GLU A 179 -8.44 0.15 -11.70
C GLU A 179 -9.91 -0.19 -11.43
N GLY A 180 -10.87 0.53 -12.04
CA GLY A 180 -12.28 0.15 -12.03
C GLY A 180 -12.53 -1.23 -12.66
N LEU A 181 -11.88 -1.50 -13.79
CA LEU A 181 -11.96 -2.80 -14.47
C LEU A 181 -11.29 -3.92 -13.68
N ARG A 182 -10.10 -3.71 -13.09
CA ARG A 182 -9.44 -4.66 -12.18
C ARG A 182 -10.29 -4.95 -10.95
N ARG A 183 -11.05 -3.96 -10.48
CA ARG A 183 -12.07 -4.13 -9.44
C ARG A 183 -13.26 -4.98 -9.92
N GLY A 184 -13.49 -5.12 -11.21
CA GLY A 184 -14.67 -5.79 -11.76
C GLY A 184 -15.92 -4.90 -11.70
N ASP A 185 -15.74 -3.58 -11.61
CA ASP A 185 -16.81 -2.59 -11.57
C ASP A 185 -16.97 -1.93 -12.94
N LEU A 186 -17.75 -2.60 -13.80
CA LEU A 186 -17.96 -2.17 -15.19
C LEU A 186 -18.67 -0.82 -15.27
N ASP A 187 -19.59 -0.54 -14.36
CA ASP A 187 -20.34 0.71 -14.30
C ASP A 187 -19.43 1.89 -13.94
N LEU A 188 -18.55 1.71 -12.95
CA LEU A 188 -17.57 2.71 -12.57
C LEU A 188 -16.57 2.98 -13.70
N ALA A 189 -16.03 1.93 -14.32
CA ALA A 189 -15.10 2.06 -15.45
C ALA A 189 -15.74 2.80 -16.63
N ASN A 190 -16.98 2.43 -16.99
CA ASN A 190 -17.74 3.12 -18.03
C ASN A 190 -18.01 4.59 -17.68
N TRP A 191 -18.41 4.87 -16.43
CA TRP A 191 -18.64 6.24 -15.99
C TRP A 191 -17.35 7.08 -16.03
N LEU A 192 -16.21 6.51 -15.63
CA LEU A 192 -14.89 7.16 -15.71
C LEU A 192 -14.52 7.48 -17.16
N LEU A 193 -14.77 6.57 -18.11
CA LEU A 193 -14.54 6.83 -19.53
C LEU A 193 -15.40 7.97 -20.07
N GLN A 194 -16.63 8.12 -19.59
CA GLN A 194 -17.50 9.24 -19.96
C GLN A 194 -16.98 10.59 -19.42
N GLN A 195 -16.11 10.60 -18.41
CA GLN A 195 -15.48 11.82 -17.90
C GLN A 195 -14.18 12.18 -18.64
N ARG A 196 -13.77 11.42 -19.67
CA ARG A 196 -12.55 11.71 -20.44
C ARG A 196 -12.67 13.09 -21.11
N PRO A 197 -11.71 14.02 -20.90
CA PRO A 197 -11.68 15.29 -21.62
C PRO A 197 -11.61 15.08 -23.14
N ALA A 198 -12.19 15.99 -23.92
CA ALA A 198 -11.96 16.02 -25.36
C ALA A 198 -10.47 16.28 -25.61
N GLU A 199 -9.83 15.51 -26.50
CA GLU A 199 -8.45 15.76 -26.88
C GLU A 199 -8.36 17.15 -27.52
N PRO A 200 -7.36 17.97 -27.15
CA PRO A 200 -7.10 19.20 -27.89
C PRO A 200 -6.76 18.81 -29.33
N GLU A 201 -7.47 19.37 -30.31
CA GLU A 201 -7.14 19.23 -31.72
C GLU A 201 -5.66 19.58 -31.88
N ALA A 202 -4.86 18.61 -32.33
CA ALA A 202 -3.40 18.77 -32.42
C ALA A 202 -3.08 20.01 -33.27
N GLU A 203 -2.54 21.05 -32.62
CA GLU A 203 -1.83 22.12 -33.31
C GLU A 203 -0.58 21.49 -33.92
N ASN A 204 -0.71 21.08 -35.18
CA ASN A 204 0.24 21.05 -36.30
C ASN A 204 1.76 21.19 -36.02
N ASP A 205 2.29 20.59 -34.96
CA ASP A 205 3.73 20.46 -34.76
C ASP A 205 4.22 19.20 -35.48
N ASN A 206 5.01 19.44 -36.53
CA ASN A 206 5.69 18.46 -37.37
C ASN A 206 6.76 17.68 -36.58
N ASN A 207 6.36 16.97 -35.53
CA ASN A 207 7.18 15.92 -34.94
C ASN A 207 6.73 14.59 -35.55
N GLU A 208 7.61 13.98 -36.34
CA GLU A 208 7.46 12.66 -36.97
C GLU A 208 7.48 11.51 -35.92
N HIS A 209 6.70 11.63 -34.85
CA HIS A 209 6.32 10.52 -33.98
C HIS A 209 4.81 10.41 -34.10
N GLY A 210 4.41 9.64 -35.13
CA GLY A 210 3.06 9.50 -35.63
C GLY A 210 2.02 9.14 -34.56
N GLY A 211 0.76 9.44 -34.89
CA GLY A 211 -0.41 9.09 -34.09
C GLY A 211 -0.46 7.60 -33.77
N GLY A 212 0.12 7.26 -32.61
CA GLY A 212 0.05 5.93 -32.02
C GLY A 212 -1.36 5.65 -31.49
N ARG A 213 -1.63 4.36 -31.27
CA ARG A 213 -2.84 3.89 -30.57
C ARG A 213 -3.04 4.70 -29.29
N PRO A 214 -4.28 4.92 -28.84
CA PRO A 214 -4.46 5.23 -27.43
C PRO A 214 -3.90 4.04 -26.65
N GLU A 215 -2.82 4.26 -25.90
CA GLU A 215 -2.16 3.33 -24.97
C GLU A 215 -3.16 2.56 -24.07
N LEU A 216 -4.37 3.13 -23.93
CA LEU A 216 -5.56 2.66 -23.25
C LEU A 216 -6.10 1.26 -23.60
N LEU A 217 -6.09 0.81 -24.86
CA LEU A 217 -6.84 -0.41 -25.20
C LEU A 217 -6.22 -1.67 -24.57
N GLY A 218 -4.90 -1.86 -24.71
CA GLY A 218 -4.19 -2.98 -24.10
C GLY A 218 -4.33 -3.00 -22.58
N GLY A 219 -4.19 -1.83 -21.95
CA GLY A 219 -4.40 -1.64 -20.51
C GLY A 219 -5.82 -2.00 -20.05
N VAL A 220 -6.84 -1.57 -20.79
CA VAL A 220 -8.26 -1.88 -20.53
C VAL A 220 -8.53 -3.38 -20.64
N LEU A 221 -8.04 -4.04 -21.68
CA LEU A 221 -8.23 -5.48 -21.87
C LEU A 221 -7.50 -6.30 -20.81
N ALA A 222 -6.27 -5.94 -20.46
CA ALA A 222 -5.52 -6.58 -19.37
C ALA A 222 -6.19 -6.38 -18.01
N ALA A 223 -6.72 -5.18 -17.75
CA ALA A 223 -7.47 -4.89 -16.54
C ALA A 223 -8.78 -5.70 -16.47
N ALA A 224 -9.49 -5.83 -17.60
CA ALA A 224 -10.70 -6.65 -17.68
C ALA A 224 -10.38 -8.14 -17.47
N ALA A 225 -9.30 -8.64 -18.08
CA ALA A 225 -8.81 -10.01 -17.88
C ALA A 225 -8.47 -10.31 -16.42
N HIS A 226 -8.02 -9.31 -15.66
CA HIS A 226 -7.74 -9.44 -14.24
C HIS A 226 -9.00 -9.42 -13.35
N GLY A 227 -9.97 -8.56 -13.68
CA GLY A 227 -11.07 -8.22 -12.78
C GLY A 227 -12.37 -9.01 -12.95
N PHE A 228 -12.66 -9.48 -14.17
CA PHE A 228 -13.93 -10.14 -14.51
C PHE A 228 -13.75 -11.66 -14.69
N ASP A 229 -14.84 -12.41 -14.54
CA ASP A 229 -14.88 -13.83 -14.90
C ASP A 229 -14.71 -14.02 -16.42
N LEU A 230 -14.43 -15.24 -16.84
CA LEU A 230 -14.20 -15.64 -18.23
C LEU A 230 -15.38 -15.28 -19.13
N SER A 231 -16.61 -15.46 -18.66
CA SER A 231 -17.81 -15.21 -19.47
C SER A 231 -17.95 -13.72 -19.81
N THR A 232 -17.79 -12.88 -18.81
CA THR A 232 -17.85 -11.42 -18.93
C THR A 232 -16.66 -10.90 -19.73
N PHE A 233 -15.46 -11.43 -19.47
CA PHE A 233 -14.26 -11.06 -20.21
C PHE A 233 -14.35 -11.42 -21.69
N ARG A 234 -14.83 -12.62 -22.05
CA ARG A 234 -15.03 -13.03 -23.45
C ARG A 234 -16.02 -12.13 -24.18
N ARG A 235 -17.12 -11.75 -23.52
CA ARG A 235 -18.10 -10.82 -24.10
C ARG A 235 -17.49 -9.44 -24.31
N LEU A 236 -16.74 -8.91 -23.33
CA LEU A 236 -16.02 -7.65 -23.47
C LEU A 236 -15.05 -7.69 -24.66
N LEU A 237 -14.27 -8.76 -24.80
CA LEU A 237 -13.34 -8.89 -25.91
C LEU A 237 -14.07 -8.98 -27.26
N TRP A 238 -15.11 -9.81 -27.37
CA TRP A 238 -15.91 -9.95 -28.60
C TRP A 238 -16.51 -8.63 -29.07
N GLU A 239 -17.04 -7.81 -28.15
CA GLU A 239 -17.65 -6.54 -28.51
C GLU A 239 -16.63 -5.43 -28.80
N LEU A 240 -15.42 -5.51 -28.24
CA LEU A 240 -14.35 -4.53 -28.47
C LEU A 240 -13.48 -4.88 -29.67
N LEU A 241 -13.34 -6.17 -30.00
CA LEU A 241 -12.47 -6.69 -31.04
C LEU A 241 -13.15 -7.86 -31.77
N PRO A 242 -14.22 -7.60 -32.55
CA PRO A 242 -14.98 -8.66 -33.22
C PRO A 242 -14.14 -9.49 -34.21
N ASP A 243 -13.12 -8.89 -34.83
CA ASP A 243 -12.25 -9.56 -35.81
C ASP A 243 -11.05 -10.29 -35.20
N ALA A 244 -10.73 -10.06 -33.91
CA ALA A 244 -9.56 -10.65 -33.24
C ALA A 244 -9.85 -11.99 -32.57
N THR A 245 -11.11 -12.46 -32.60
CA THR A 245 -11.53 -13.71 -31.96
C THR A 245 -12.10 -14.70 -32.98
N PRO A 246 -11.40 -15.80 -33.31
CA PRO A 246 -11.87 -16.78 -34.32
C PRO A 246 -13.03 -17.68 -33.88
N ALA A 247 -13.67 -17.48 -32.72
CA ALA A 247 -14.73 -18.34 -32.20
C ALA A 247 -16.10 -17.62 -32.13
N SER A 248 -17.16 -18.33 -32.49
CA SER A 248 -18.57 -17.88 -32.53
C SER A 248 -19.03 -17.11 -31.28
N GLU A 249 -19.97 -16.17 -31.49
CA GLU A 249 -20.66 -15.37 -30.45
C GLU A 249 -20.88 -16.18 -29.17
N PRO A 250 -20.46 -15.68 -27.99
CA PRO A 250 -20.55 -16.43 -26.74
C PRO A 250 -22.03 -16.77 -26.44
N SER A 251 -22.41 -18.03 -26.67
CA SER A 251 -23.78 -18.54 -26.61
C SER A 251 -24.33 -18.74 -25.18
N ASP A 252 -23.61 -18.26 -24.17
CA ASP A 252 -23.94 -18.56 -22.78
C ASP A 252 -25.06 -17.63 -22.27
N GLY A 253 -26.19 -18.24 -21.92
CA GLY A 253 -27.42 -17.61 -21.41
C GLY A 253 -27.31 -16.98 -20.01
N GLY A 254 -26.11 -16.58 -19.60
CA GLY A 254 -25.82 -15.90 -18.35
C GLY A 254 -25.84 -14.38 -18.53
N ASN A 255 -26.65 -13.71 -17.70
CA ASN A 255 -26.83 -12.28 -17.49
C ASN A 255 -26.35 -11.35 -18.63
N GLN A 256 -27.30 -10.75 -19.35
CA GLN A 256 -27.08 -9.82 -20.47
C GLN A 256 -26.52 -8.45 -20.01
N ALA A 257 -25.37 -8.42 -19.36
CA ALA A 257 -24.61 -7.19 -19.21
C ALA A 257 -24.13 -6.78 -20.61
N THR A 258 -24.82 -5.81 -21.20
CA THR A 258 -24.42 -5.17 -22.47
C THR A 258 -23.15 -4.38 -22.20
N VAL A 259 -22.13 -4.50 -23.07
CA VAL A 259 -20.91 -3.68 -22.88
C VAL A 259 -21.30 -2.21 -23.01
N PRO A 260 -20.98 -1.38 -22.01
CA PRO A 260 -21.37 0.02 -22.03
C PRO A 260 -20.83 0.80 -23.24
N ALA A 261 -21.62 1.75 -23.73
CA ALA A 261 -21.32 2.50 -24.95
C ALA A 261 -19.96 3.22 -24.93
N ALA A 262 -19.47 3.68 -23.78
CA ALA A 262 -18.18 4.36 -23.69
C ALA A 262 -17.00 3.42 -23.94
N LEU A 263 -17.12 2.15 -23.56
CA LEU A 263 -16.12 1.13 -23.88
C LEU A 263 -16.14 0.80 -25.38
N ARG A 264 -17.33 0.64 -25.97
CA ARG A 264 -17.46 0.43 -27.43
C ARG A 264 -16.87 1.60 -28.24
N ALA A 265 -17.04 2.83 -27.75
CA ALA A 265 -16.46 4.02 -28.38
C ALA A 265 -14.91 4.04 -28.32
N LEU A 266 -14.27 3.29 -27.43
CA LEU A 266 -12.82 3.11 -27.46
C LEU A 266 -12.39 2.29 -28.68
N ALA A 267 -13.05 1.16 -28.92
CA ALA A 267 -12.74 0.29 -30.06
C ALA A 267 -12.86 1.02 -31.40
N LEU A 268 -13.93 1.81 -31.60
CA LEU A 268 -14.14 2.60 -32.82
C LEU A 268 -13.06 3.66 -33.11
N ARG A 269 -12.26 4.05 -32.10
CA ARG A 269 -11.20 5.06 -32.23
C ARG A 269 -9.84 4.49 -32.60
N VAL A 270 -9.64 3.18 -32.46
CA VAL A 270 -8.34 2.52 -32.66
C VAL A 270 -8.11 2.12 -34.13
N GLY A 271 -9.16 2.12 -34.95
CA GLY A 271 -9.09 1.65 -36.34
C GLY A 271 -8.95 0.12 -36.44
N ASP A 272 -8.78 -0.39 -37.66
CA ASP A 272 -8.77 -1.84 -37.98
C ASP A 272 -7.41 -2.54 -37.71
N GLU A 273 -6.50 -1.93 -36.94
CA GLU A 273 -5.19 -2.56 -36.67
C GLU A 273 -5.26 -3.65 -35.59
N PRO A 274 -4.59 -4.81 -35.80
CA PRO A 274 -4.61 -5.92 -34.83
C PRO A 274 -3.79 -5.59 -33.56
N LEU A 275 -4.18 -6.14 -32.40
CA LEU A 275 -3.43 -5.97 -31.13
C LEU A 275 -1.94 -6.32 -31.28
N SER A 276 -1.07 -5.55 -30.60
CA SER A 276 0.36 -5.83 -30.60
C SER A 276 0.66 -7.07 -29.74
N GLU A 277 1.82 -7.70 -29.95
CA GLU A 277 2.23 -8.84 -29.13
C GLU A 277 2.35 -8.47 -27.64
N GLU A 278 2.74 -7.22 -27.34
CA GLU A 278 2.80 -6.67 -25.98
C GLU A 278 1.40 -6.50 -25.36
N ASP A 279 0.41 -6.03 -26.13
CA ASP A 279 -0.98 -5.94 -25.68
C ASP A 279 -1.53 -7.33 -25.35
N LEU A 280 -1.28 -8.31 -26.22
CA LEU A 280 -1.68 -9.70 -26.02
C LEU A 280 -1.00 -10.30 -24.78
N GLY A 281 0.30 -10.06 -24.60
CA GLY A 281 1.05 -10.47 -23.42
C GLY A 281 0.50 -9.85 -22.12
N SER A 282 0.11 -8.58 -22.16
CA SER A 282 -0.52 -7.88 -21.04
C SER A 282 -1.87 -8.48 -20.66
N VAL A 283 -2.67 -8.92 -21.64
CA VAL A 283 -3.94 -9.63 -21.40
C VAL A 283 -3.70 -10.96 -20.70
N VAL A 284 -2.73 -11.75 -21.17
CA VAL A 284 -2.32 -13.03 -20.56
C VAL A 284 -1.82 -12.80 -19.13
N ALA A 285 -1.02 -11.76 -18.91
CA ALA A 285 -0.54 -11.41 -17.58
C ALA A 285 -1.67 -10.99 -16.64
N GLY A 286 -2.63 -10.20 -17.13
CA GLY A 286 -3.85 -9.84 -16.40
C GLY A 286 -4.65 -11.07 -15.97
N ALA A 287 -4.85 -12.03 -16.88
CA ALA A 287 -5.54 -13.29 -16.62
C ALA A 287 -4.80 -14.19 -15.62
N ALA A 288 -3.48 -14.32 -15.75
CA ALA A 288 -2.65 -15.11 -14.84
C ALA A 288 -2.66 -14.55 -13.40
N GLY A 289 -2.72 -13.22 -13.28
CA GLY A 289 -2.91 -12.50 -12.02
C GLY A 289 -4.36 -12.38 -11.55
N SER A 290 -5.34 -12.93 -12.28
CA SER A 290 -6.76 -12.68 -12.06
C SER A 290 -7.21 -13.06 -10.65
N LYS A 291 -8.03 -12.21 -10.04
CA LYS A 291 -8.59 -12.46 -8.70
C LYS A 291 -9.80 -13.42 -8.72
N THR A 292 -10.36 -13.69 -9.90
CA THR A 292 -11.49 -14.59 -10.07
C THR A 292 -11.06 -16.06 -9.94
N SER A 293 -11.96 -16.93 -9.47
CA SER A 293 -11.67 -18.35 -9.26
C SER A 293 -11.42 -19.14 -10.55
N ASP A 294 -11.91 -18.63 -11.68
CA ASP A 294 -11.82 -19.24 -13.01
C ASP A 294 -10.59 -18.78 -13.82
N TRP A 295 -9.59 -18.18 -13.15
CA TRP A 295 -8.34 -17.73 -13.80
C TRP A 295 -7.68 -18.82 -14.67
N ALA A 296 -7.70 -20.09 -14.23
CA ALA A 296 -7.11 -21.19 -14.99
C ALA A 296 -7.88 -21.47 -16.30
N ALA A 297 -9.22 -21.50 -16.25
CA ALA A 297 -10.05 -21.67 -17.43
C ALA A 297 -9.87 -20.50 -18.42
N LYS A 298 -9.64 -19.29 -17.90
CA LYS A 298 -9.32 -18.11 -18.69
C LYS A 298 -7.97 -18.25 -19.40
N MET A 299 -6.95 -18.75 -18.71
CA MET A 299 -5.65 -19.04 -19.33
C MET A 299 -5.76 -20.13 -20.40
N GLU A 300 -6.51 -21.21 -20.15
CA GLU A 300 -6.74 -22.29 -21.13
C GLU A 300 -7.45 -21.77 -22.39
N TRP A 301 -8.43 -20.90 -22.21
CA TRP A 301 -9.11 -20.27 -23.33
C TRP A 301 -8.17 -19.35 -24.12
N LEU A 302 -7.40 -18.47 -23.46
CA LEU A 302 -6.42 -17.61 -24.12
C LEU A 302 -5.36 -18.41 -24.91
N GLU A 303 -4.91 -19.54 -24.37
CA GLU A 303 -4.00 -20.45 -25.08
C GLU A 303 -4.65 -21.05 -26.34
N ALA A 304 -5.93 -21.43 -26.28
CA ALA A 304 -6.65 -21.98 -27.41
C ALA A 304 -6.83 -20.94 -28.54
N GLU A 305 -6.97 -19.67 -28.17
CA GLU A 305 -7.03 -18.54 -29.12
C GLU A 305 -5.65 -18.10 -29.64
N GLY A 306 -4.56 -18.74 -29.19
CA GLY A 306 -3.20 -18.49 -29.68
C GLY A 306 -2.48 -17.30 -29.03
N TYR A 307 -2.91 -16.86 -27.84
CA TYR A 307 -2.21 -15.80 -27.11
C TYR A 307 -0.79 -16.25 -26.68
N PRO A 308 0.18 -15.31 -26.63
CA PRO A 308 1.58 -15.63 -26.35
C PRO A 308 1.79 -16.06 -24.89
N LYS A 309 2.75 -16.96 -24.68
CA LYS A 309 3.20 -17.36 -23.33
C LYS A 309 4.33 -16.45 -22.90
N THR A 310 4.05 -15.54 -21.98
CA THR A 310 4.98 -14.47 -21.63
C THR A 310 5.50 -14.60 -20.19
N PRO A 311 6.70 -14.07 -19.89
CA PRO A 311 7.23 -14.08 -18.53
C PRO A 311 6.37 -13.27 -17.57
N GLU A 312 5.76 -12.16 -18.01
CA GLU A 312 4.89 -11.27 -17.23
C GLU A 312 3.70 -12.02 -16.62
N ALA A 313 3.23 -13.09 -17.26
CA ALA A 313 2.20 -13.97 -16.71
C ALA A 313 2.65 -14.65 -15.42
N THR A 314 3.90 -15.10 -15.37
CA THR A 314 4.48 -15.71 -14.16
C THR A 314 4.74 -14.66 -13.08
N GLU A 315 5.09 -13.43 -13.46
CA GLU A 315 5.25 -12.31 -12.51
C GLU A 315 3.92 -11.96 -11.84
N LYS A 316 2.84 -11.80 -12.63
CA LYS A 316 1.50 -11.53 -12.09
C LYS A 316 0.95 -12.70 -11.27
N ALA A 317 1.26 -13.94 -11.63
CA ALA A 317 0.95 -15.11 -10.81
C ALA A 317 1.69 -15.09 -9.46
N ALA A 318 2.97 -14.72 -9.45
CA ALA A 318 3.78 -14.59 -8.22
C ALA A 318 3.23 -13.49 -7.29
N ALA A 319 2.62 -12.45 -7.84
CA ALA A 319 1.97 -11.39 -7.07
C ALA A 319 0.67 -11.82 -6.36
N CYS A 320 0.07 -12.97 -6.72
CA CYS A 320 -1.20 -13.43 -6.17
C CYS A 320 -1.07 -13.91 -4.71
N LYS A 321 -1.80 -13.25 -3.80
CA LYS A 321 -1.82 -13.62 -2.37
C LYS A 321 -2.41 -15.02 -2.16
N ASN A 322 -1.67 -15.86 -1.43
CA ASN A 322 -2.06 -17.21 -1.02
C ASN A 322 -2.22 -18.25 -2.16
N SER A 323 -1.93 -17.91 -3.41
CA SER A 323 -2.01 -18.86 -4.54
C SER A 323 -0.81 -18.79 -5.50
N ALA A 324 0.22 -17.99 -5.18
CA ALA A 324 1.38 -17.78 -6.05
C ALA A 324 2.03 -19.10 -6.49
N LEU A 325 2.40 -19.96 -5.53
CA LEU A 325 3.05 -21.25 -5.83
C LEU A 325 2.19 -22.14 -6.75
N GLN A 326 0.90 -22.28 -6.46
CA GLN A 326 -0.01 -23.10 -7.27
C GLN A 326 -0.10 -22.60 -8.71
N ARG A 327 -0.22 -21.28 -8.89
CA ARG A 327 -0.31 -20.66 -10.22
C ARG A 327 1.00 -20.79 -10.99
N LEU A 328 2.13 -20.57 -10.33
CA LEU A 328 3.46 -20.74 -10.92
C LEU A 328 3.69 -22.18 -11.39
N GLN A 329 3.34 -23.19 -10.58
CA GLN A 329 3.44 -24.59 -10.97
C GLN A 329 2.56 -24.94 -12.17
N TRP A 330 1.33 -24.41 -12.19
CA TRP A 330 0.41 -24.60 -13.30
C TRP A 330 0.95 -23.98 -14.60
N LEU A 331 1.40 -22.73 -14.55
CA LEU A 331 1.98 -22.03 -15.70
C LEU A 331 3.25 -22.73 -16.19
N ARG A 332 4.14 -23.12 -15.29
CA ARG A 332 5.37 -23.82 -15.65
C ARG A 332 5.09 -25.16 -16.33
N GLY A 333 4.12 -25.93 -15.83
CA GLY A 333 3.70 -27.20 -16.43
C GLY A 333 3.14 -27.07 -17.85
N ARG A 334 2.72 -25.86 -18.25
CA ARG A 334 2.24 -25.54 -19.61
C ARG A 334 3.28 -24.83 -20.46
N GLY A 335 4.51 -24.69 -19.98
CA GLY A 335 5.63 -24.11 -20.73
C GLY A 335 5.67 -22.58 -20.74
N TYR A 336 5.07 -21.90 -19.76
CA TYR A 336 5.30 -20.46 -19.60
C TYR A 336 6.74 -20.21 -19.12
N PRO A 337 7.45 -19.22 -19.70
CA PRO A 337 8.78 -18.86 -19.26
C PRO A 337 8.72 -18.20 -17.88
N LEU A 338 9.72 -18.47 -17.04
CA LEU A 338 9.87 -17.80 -15.75
C LEU A 338 10.65 -16.50 -15.95
N GLY A 339 10.08 -15.37 -15.52
CA GLY A 339 10.68 -14.05 -15.60
C GLY A 339 11.41 -13.62 -14.32
N GLU A 340 12.27 -12.61 -14.44
CA GLU A 340 12.99 -12.00 -13.31
C GLU A 340 12.02 -11.33 -12.31
N GLY A 341 10.93 -10.73 -12.81
CA GLY A 341 9.93 -10.08 -11.97
C GLY A 341 9.21 -11.07 -11.05
N ALA A 342 9.14 -12.36 -11.39
CA ALA A 342 8.51 -13.37 -10.52
C ALA A 342 9.31 -13.56 -9.22
N ILE A 343 10.64 -13.51 -9.29
CA ILE A 343 11.51 -13.54 -8.10
C ILE A 343 11.32 -12.25 -7.29
N LYS A 344 11.33 -11.08 -7.95
CA LYS A 344 11.13 -9.77 -7.28
C LYS A 344 9.82 -9.72 -6.50
N GLU A 345 8.74 -10.21 -7.10
CA GLU A 345 7.41 -10.29 -6.46
C GLU A 345 7.42 -11.25 -5.26
N ALA A 346 7.99 -12.46 -5.41
CA ALA A 346 8.09 -13.42 -4.30
C ALA A 346 8.91 -12.85 -3.12
N VAL A 347 10.04 -12.20 -3.41
CA VAL A 347 10.90 -11.53 -2.41
C VAL A 347 10.16 -10.39 -1.71
N SER A 348 9.56 -9.47 -2.47
CA SER A 348 8.84 -8.32 -1.93
C SER A 348 7.76 -8.75 -0.93
N ARG A 349 7.01 -9.81 -1.30
CA ARG A 349 5.94 -10.40 -0.49
C ARG A 349 6.44 -11.25 0.67
N GLY A 350 7.70 -11.68 0.65
CA GLY A 350 8.26 -12.64 1.60
C GLY A 350 7.68 -14.06 1.42
N ASP A 351 7.23 -14.41 0.22
CA ASP A 351 6.67 -15.72 -0.11
C ASP A 351 7.79 -16.73 -0.36
N MET A 352 8.35 -17.28 0.73
CA MET A 352 9.45 -18.24 0.68
C MET A 352 9.12 -19.51 -0.13
N PRO A 353 7.91 -20.12 -0.04
CA PRO A 353 7.55 -21.25 -0.89
C PRO A 353 7.62 -20.92 -2.40
N ALA A 354 7.08 -19.77 -2.83
CA ALA A 354 7.16 -19.36 -4.23
C ALA A 354 8.61 -19.08 -4.65
N LEU A 355 9.40 -18.40 -3.81
CA LEU A 355 10.81 -18.10 -4.08
C LEU A 355 11.64 -19.37 -4.25
N GLN A 356 11.52 -20.34 -3.33
CA GLN A 356 12.26 -21.61 -3.42
C GLN A 356 11.91 -22.39 -4.69
N TYR A 357 10.63 -22.40 -5.07
CA TYR A 357 10.19 -23.03 -6.31
C TYR A 357 10.80 -22.36 -7.54
N LEU A 358 10.73 -21.03 -7.64
CA LEU A 358 11.30 -20.27 -8.75
C LEU A 358 12.80 -20.51 -8.91
N LEU A 359 13.53 -20.54 -7.79
CA LEU A 359 14.97 -20.80 -7.80
C LEU A 359 15.30 -22.24 -8.22
N ALA A 360 14.52 -23.22 -7.75
CA ALA A 360 14.67 -24.63 -8.14
C ALA A 360 14.40 -24.86 -9.64
N GLU A 361 13.45 -24.13 -10.22
CA GLU A 361 13.13 -24.17 -11.65
C GLU A 361 14.09 -23.34 -12.52
N GLY A 362 15.09 -22.68 -11.91
CA GLY A 362 16.11 -21.93 -12.62
C GLY A 362 15.67 -20.54 -13.10
N ALA A 363 14.61 -19.95 -12.52
CA ALA A 363 14.16 -18.60 -12.88
C ALA A 363 15.32 -17.59 -12.83
N PRO A 364 15.42 -16.67 -13.81
CA PRO A 364 16.49 -15.66 -13.83
C PRO A 364 16.31 -14.70 -12.64
N SER A 365 17.43 -14.20 -12.10
CA SER A 365 17.48 -13.26 -10.98
C SER A 365 18.52 -12.19 -11.28
N ASP A 366 18.23 -10.97 -10.91
CA ASP A 366 19.12 -9.81 -11.01
C ASP A 366 19.53 -9.29 -9.62
N VAL A 367 20.31 -8.20 -9.61
CA VAL A 367 20.75 -7.52 -8.38
C VAL A 367 19.56 -6.96 -7.60
N GLU A 368 18.55 -6.46 -8.29
CA GLU A 368 17.40 -5.78 -7.67
C GLU A 368 16.63 -6.72 -6.73
N ALA A 369 16.56 -8.02 -7.03
CA ALA A 369 15.95 -8.99 -6.12
C ALA A 369 16.66 -9.03 -4.75
N ALA A 370 17.99 -8.95 -4.72
CA ALA A 370 18.77 -8.91 -3.48
C ALA A 370 18.58 -7.57 -2.75
N ASP A 371 18.58 -6.45 -3.48
CA ASP A 371 18.34 -5.12 -2.92
C ASP A 371 16.94 -5.01 -2.30
N LEU A 372 15.90 -5.55 -2.97
CA LEU A 372 14.55 -5.63 -2.44
C LEU A 372 14.46 -6.50 -1.19
N ALA A 373 15.15 -7.64 -1.17
CA ALA A 373 15.21 -8.48 0.02
C ALA A 373 15.83 -7.73 1.20
N ALA A 374 16.93 -7.03 0.95
CA ALA A 374 17.65 -6.27 1.97
C ALA A 374 16.85 -5.08 2.48
N ARG A 375 16.29 -4.28 1.58
CA ARG A 375 15.45 -3.11 1.87
C ARG A 375 14.21 -3.45 2.69
N ASN A 376 13.65 -4.64 2.49
CA ASN A 376 12.43 -5.11 3.17
C ASN A 376 12.73 -6.07 4.35
N GLY A 377 14.00 -6.26 4.71
CA GLY A 377 14.37 -7.05 5.89
C GLY A 377 14.16 -8.56 5.73
N ARG A 378 14.11 -9.05 4.48
CA ARG A 378 13.83 -10.45 4.13
C ARG A 378 15.10 -11.30 4.21
N LEU A 379 15.68 -11.44 5.40
CA LEU A 379 16.93 -12.18 5.62
C LEU A 379 16.91 -13.59 5.01
N ALA A 380 15.83 -14.35 5.22
CA ALA A 380 15.72 -15.71 4.68
C ALA A 380 15.72 -15.74 3.13
N ALA A 381 15.11 -14.74 2.49
CA ALA A 381 15.13 -14.65 1.03
C ALA A 381 16.54 -14.33 0.51
N LEU A 382 17.23 -13.40 1.16
CA LEU A 382 18.60 -13.02 0.81
C LEU A 382 19.60 -14.19 0.99
N GLN A 383 19.47 -14.95 2.07
CA GLN A 383 20.25 -16.16 2.32
C GLN A 383 20.06 -17.20 1.21
N VAL A 384 18.82 -17.46 0.81
CA VAL A 384 18.54 -18.44 -0.25
C VAL A 384 19.09 -17.95 -1.60
N LEU A 385 18.93 -16.66 -1.94
CA LEU A 385 19.52 -16.08 -3.15
C LEU A 385 21.05 -16.25 -3.18
N HIS A 386 21.72 -15.98 -2.05
CA HIS A 386 23.16 -16.15 -1.92
C HIS A 386 23.59 -17.62 -2.08
N THR A 387 22.94 -18.56 -1.38
CA THR A 387 23.28 -20.00 -1.47
C THR A 387 23.05 -20.62 -2.85
N THR A 388 22.14 -20.05 -3.64
CA THR A 388 21.85 -20.51 -5.00
C THR A 388 22.78 -19.87 -6.05
N GLY A 389 23.80 -19.12 -5.61
CA GLY A 389 24.77 -18.47 -6.49
C GLY A 389 24.17 -17.35 -7.33
N ARG A 390 23.01 -16.80 -6.94
CA ARG A 390 22.40 -15.64 -7.61
C ARG A 390 23.15 -14.37 -7.23
N LEU A 391 23.07 -13.38 -8.12
CA LEU A 391 23.83 -12.15 -8.01
C LEU A 391 23.39 -11.34 -6.79
N VAL A 392 24.25 -11.29 -5.77
CA VAL A 392 24.10 -10.43 -4.60
C VAL A 392 25.28 -9.46 -4.61
N THR A 393 25.03 -8.19 -4.97
CA THR A 393 26.02 -7.15 -4.73
C THR A 393 25.97 -6.78 -3.26
N ALA A 394 26.99 -7.18 -2.52
CA ALA A 394 27.01 -7.08 -1.06
C ALA A 394 26.92 -5.62 -0.56
N GLU A 395 27.54 -4.70 -1.30
CA GLU A 395 27.53 -3.26 -1.01
C GLU A 395 26.14 -2.64 -1.18
N GLY A 396 25.50 -2.84 -2.34
CA GLY A 396 24.13 -2.36 -2.60
C GLY A 396 23.13 -2.93 -1.59
N ALA A 397 23.20 -4.23 -1.32
CA ALA A 397 22.34 -4.88 -0.32
C ALA A 397 22.58 -4.32 1.09
N ALA A 398 23.83 -4.02 1.47
CA ALA A 398 24.14 -3.43 2.76
C ALA A 398 23.58 -2.01 2.91
N MET A 399 23.72 -1.17 1.89
CA MET A 399 23.12 0.18 1.87
C MET A 399 21.60 0.13 1.99
N HIS A 400 20.94 -0.76 1.23
CA HIS A 400 19.49 -0.94 1.29
C HIS A 400 19.02 -1.50 2.64
N ALA A 401 19.76 -2.43 3.25
CA ALA A 401 19.48 -2.92 4.59
C ALA A 401 19.64 -1.83 5.66
N ALA A 402 20.67 -0.99 5.53
CA ALA A 402 20.92 0.14 6.42
C ALA A 402 19.81 1.19 6.31
N TRP A 403 19.43 1.56 5.09
CA TRP A 403 18.32 2.49 4.84
C TRP A 403 16.99 1.96 5.37
N GLY A 404 16.71 0.67 5.19
CA GLY A 404 15.52 0.00 5.73
C GLY A 404 15.57 -0.26 7.24
N GLY A 405 16.69 0.05 7.93
CA GLY A 405 16.85 -0.18 9.36
C GLY A 405 16.90 -1.64 9.77
N HIS A 406 17.25 -2.56 8.87
CA HIS A 406 17.24 -4.00 9.08
C HIS A 406 18.59 -4.55 9.58
N LEU A 407 18.89 -4.34 10.87
CA LEU A 407 20.14 -4.77 11.51
C LEU A 407 20.47 -6.26 11.31
N PRO A 408 19.55 -7.24 11.43
CA PRO A 408 19.87 -8.64 11.20
C PRO A 408 20.37 -8.94 9.78
N VAL A 409 19.87 -8.22 8.78
CA VAL A 409 20.33 -8.36 7.39
C VAL A 409 21.72 -7.78 7.23
N LEU A 410 21.95 -6.57 7.74
CA LEU A 410 23.25 -5.91 7.66
C LEU A 410 24.34 -6.71 8.39
N ALA A 411 24.03 -7.23 9.58
CA ALA A 411 24.95 -8.07 10.34
C ALA A 411 25.30 -9.36 9.58
N TRP A 412 24.29 -10.05 9.03
CA TRP A 412 24.53 -11.24 8.21
C TRP A 412 25.40 -10.94 6.98
N LEU A 413 25.15 -9.82 6.29
CA LEU A 413 25.93 -9.39 5.12
C LEU A 413 27.40 -9.14 5.47
N VAL A 414 27.68 -8.51 6.61
CA VAL A 414 29.04 -8.13 7.01
C VAL A 414 29.81 -9.30 7.65
N GLU A 415 29.14 -10.15 8.42
CA GLU A 415 29.80 -11.10 9.31
C GLU A 415 29.73 -12.56 8.83
N GLU A 416 28.63 -12.95 8.18
CA GLU A 416 28.31 -14.36 7.91
C GLU A 416 28.32 -14.71 6.42
N SER A 417 28.05 -13.74 5.54
CA SER A 417 27.90 -13.98 4.09
C SER A 417 29.20 -14.34 3.37
N GLY A 418 30.36 -13.98 3.94
CA GLY A 418 31.66 -14.11 3.28
C GLY A 418 31.83 -13.21 2.04
N LEU A 419 30.91 -12.27 1.80
CA LEU A 419 30.95 -11.37 0.63
C LEU A 419 31.88 -10.16 0.80
N GLY A 420 32.46 -9.96 1.99
CA GLY A 420 33.47 -8.91 2.23
C GLY A 420 32.91 -7.49 2.14
N VAL A 421 31.79 -7.20 2.80
CA VAL A 421 31.24 -5.84 2.87
C VAL A 421 32.15 -4.93 3.70
N GLU A 422 32.72 -3.91 3.06
CA GLU A 422 33.49 -2.87 3.74
C GLU A 422 32.56 -1.79 4.31
N LEU A 423 32.71 -1.52 5.61
CA LEU A 423 31.95 -0.47 6.29
C LEU A 423 32.52 0.90 5.93
N HIS A 424 31.67 1.77 5.39
CA HIS A 424 32.02 3.12 4.94
C HIS A 424 30.90 4.10 5.28
N TYR A 425 31.21 5.40 5.16
CA TYR A 425 30.33 6.47 5.61
C TYR A 425 28.91 6.41 5.03
N ASP A 426 28.73 6.02 3.77
CA ASP A 426 27.40 5.98 3.17
C ASP A 426 26.48 4.95 3.83
N ILE A 427 26.99 3.78 4.26
CA ILE A 427 26.22 2.82 5.07
C ILE A 427 25.80 3.45 6.40
N PHE A 428 26.70 4.18 7.06
CA PHE A 428 26.39 4.89 8.30
C PHE A 428 25.33 5.98 8.08
N ALA A 429 25.47 6.78 7.03
CA ALA A 429 24.51 7.80 6.65
C ALA A 429 23.11 7.20 6.39
N GLN A 430 23.00 6.11 5.63
CA GLN A 430 21.73 5.42 5.42
C GLN A 430 21.15 4.88 6.73
N ALA A 431 21.97 4.29 7.61
CA ALA A 431 21.54 3.84 8.92
C ALA A 431 21.01 5.00 9.79
N THR A 432 21.63 6.18 9.72
CA THR A 432 21.15 7.37 10.44
C THR A 432 19.79 7.83 9.93
N GLN A 433 19.56 7.72 8.62
CA GLN A 433 18.27 8.02 8.02
C GLN A 433 17.18 7.02 8.42
N SER A 434 17.53 5.78 8.78
CA SER A 434 16.55 4.76 9.20
C SER A 434 16.04 4.92 10.63
N GLY A 435 16.73 5.71 11.47
CA GLY A 435 16.36 5.87 12.88
C GLY A 435 16.75 4.72 13.81
N ASN A 436 17.38 3.66 13.31
CA ASN A 436 17.72 2.49 14.11
C ASN A 436 19.00 2.72 14.95
N VAL A 437 18.84 3.24 16.17
CA VAL A 437 19.94 3.50 17.10
C VAL A 437 20.77 2.25 17.41
N GLY A 438 20.12 1.08 17.53
CA GLY A 438 20.85 -0.18 17.74
C GLY A 438 21.77 -0.54 16.57
N MET A 439 21.38 -0.19 15.34
CA MET A 439 22.24 -0.32 14.16
C MET A 439 23.39 0.69 14.16
N LEU A 440 23.13 1.95 14.56
CA LEU A 440 24.19 2.95 14.69
C LEU A 440 25.25 2.53 15.70
N GLU A 441 24.83 2.01 16.85
CA GLU A 441 25.73 1.47 17.86
C GLU A 441 26.50 0.25 17.33
N TRP A 442 25.84 -0.65 16.61
CA TRP A 442 26.48 -1.81 16.00
C TRP A 442 27.54 -1.43 14.96
N LEU A 443 27.26 -0.41 14.12
CA LEU A 443 28.19 0.13 13.12
C LEU A 443 29.38 0.83 13.78
N HIS A 444 29.11 1.63 14.81
CA HIS A 444 30.13 2.37 15.56
C HIS A 444 31.11 1.42 16.26
N GLN A 445 30.61 0.34 16.88
CA GLN A 445 31.44 -0.68 17.52
C GLN A 445 32.40 -1.40 16.55
N ARG A 446 32.08 -1.40 15.25
CA ARG A 446 32.92 -1.99 14.18
C ARG A 446 33.80 -0.96 13.48
N GLY A 447 33.86 0.27 13.99
CA GLY A 447 34.71 1.32 13.45
C GLY A 447 34.24 1.89 12.12
N CYS A 448 32.95 1.79 11.80
CA CYS A 448 32.39 2.43 10.61
C CYS A 448 32.63 3.96 10.64
N PRO A 449 33.15 4.57 9.57
CA PRO A 449 33.34 6.01 9.50
C PRO A 449 32.03 6.78 9.75
N THR A 450 32.04 7.72 10.69
CA THR A 450 30.87 8.53 11.07
C THR A 450 30.88 9.92 10.46
N GLU A 451 31.96 10.29 9.78
CA GLU A 451 32.14 11.59 9.12
C GLU A 451 32.50 11.35 7.64
N PRO A 452 32.06 12.23 6.72
CA PRO A 452 32.37 12.08 5.31
C PRO A 452 33.82 12.48 5.00
N ASP A 453 34.46 11.77 4.06
CA ASP A 453 35.86 11.99 3.65
C ASP A 453 36.11 13.24 2.76
N GLY A 454 35.30 14.30 2.87
CA GLY A 454 35.51 15.56 2.16
C GLY A 454 34.27 16.26 1.59
N LYS A 455 34.50 17.41 0.95
CA LYS A 455 33.47 18.41 0.61
C LYS A 455 32.57 18.00 -0.56
N LYS A 456 31.45 17.31 -0.26
CA LYS A 456 30.13 17.41 -0.93
C LYS A 456 29.09 16.36 -0.44
N HIS A 457 29.23 15.82 0.77
CA HIS A 457 28.27 14.85 1.31
C HIS A 457 27.39 15.49 2.39
N TRP A 458 26.11 15.07 2.45
CA TRP A 458 25.24 15.42 3.59
C TRP A 458 25.85 14.85 4.87
N SER A 459 25.79 15.59 5.97
CA SER A 459 26.26 15.08 7.27
C SER A 459 25.30 14.00 7.79
N ALA A 460 25.78 13.14 8.69
CA ALA A 460 24.94 12.16 9.40
C ALA A 460 23.74 12.84 10.10
N VAL A 461 23.94 14.06 10.60
CA VAL A 461 22.88 14.87 11.19
C VAL A 461 21.84 15.28 10.15
N ASP A 462 22.28 15.70 8.96
CA ASP A 462 21.34 16.05 7.90
C ASP A 462 20.50 14.85 7.45
N TYR A 463 21.08 13.66 7.36
CA TYR A 463 20.35 12.42 7.08
C TYR A 463 19.37 12.04 8.20
N ALA A 464 19.78 12.17 9.46
CA ALA A 464 18.89 11.96 10.61
C ALA A 464 17.73 12.98 10.64
N VAL A 465 17.99 14.23 10.25
CA VAL A 465 16.97 15.28 10.10
C VAL A 465 16.03 14.97 8.92
N ALA A 466 16.56 14.51 7.80
CA ALA A 466 15.77 14.12 6.63
C ALA A 466 14.87 12.90 6.91
N GLY A 467 15.35 11.94 7.69
CA GLY A 467 14.55 10.83 8.22
C GLY A 467 13.62 11.25 9.37
N GLY A 468 13.90 12.38 10.03
CA GLY A 468 13.15 12.90 11.18
C GLY A 468 13.18 12.00 12.41
N HIS A 469 14.24 11.21 12.57
CA HIS A 469 14.41 10.31 13.71
C HIS A 469 15.17 11.01 14.83
N GLU A 470 14.42 11.60 15.76
CA GLU A 470 14.95 12.27 16.96
C GLU A 470 15.94 11.38 17.75
N PRO A 471 15.71 10.06 17.96
CA PRO A 471 16.69 9.21 18.64
C PRO A 471 18.06 9.11 17.94
N SER A 472 18.11 9.17 16.61
CA SER A 472 19.38 9.19 15.88
C SER A 472 20.08 10.53 16.01
N ILE A 473 19.32 11.63 16.05
CA ILE A 473 19.87 12.96 16.31
C ILE A 473 20.46 13.01 17.72
N GLU A 474 19.72 12.58 18.75
CA GLU A 474 20.21 12.50 20.13
C GLU A 474 21.49 11.66 20.23
N TRP A 475 21.48 10.47 19.64
CA TRP A 475 22.64 9.58 19.63
C TRP A 475 23.87 10.24 19.00
N LEU A 476 23.70 10.97 17.89
CA LEU A 476 24.76 11.71 17.21
C LEU A 476 25.27 12.88 18.05
N VAL A 477 24.37 13.64 18.68
CA VAL A 477 24.71 14.80 19.53
C VAL A 477 25.49 14.36 20.78
N GLU A 478 25.06 13.29 21.44
CA GLU A 478 25.75 12.73 22.62
C GLU A 478 27.20 12.33 22.33
N ARG A 479 27.49 11.93 21.09
CA ARG A 479 28.81 11.46 20.65
C ARG A 479 29.66 12.55 19.98
N GLY A 480 29.18 13.80 19.99
CA GLY A 480 29.92 14.95 19.50
C GLY A 480 30.01 15.03 17.97
N CYS A 481 29.13 14.34 17.23
CA CYS A 481 29.00 14.55 15.79
C CYS A 481 28.58 16.00 15.53
N SER A 482 29.26 16.66 14.59
CA SER A 482 29.11 18.10 14.39
C SER A 482 27.71 18.43 13.88
N ILE A 483 26.94 19.20 14.66
CA ILE A 483 25.69 19.80 14.18
C ILE A 483 26.08 21.01 13.31
N PRO A 484 25.79 21.04 12.00
CA PRO A 484 26.00 22.26 11.23
C PRO A 484 25.04 23.35 11.73
N VAL A 485 25.60 24.45 12.24
CA VAL A 485 24.86 25.68 12.55
C VAL A 485 24.40 26.29 11.22
N GLY A 486 23.27 25.81 10.69
CA GLY A 486 22.78 26.22 9.38
C GLY A 486 21.79 25.32 8.67
N ALA A 487 21.35 24.19 9.26
CA ALA A 487 20.22 23.41 8.73
C ALA A 487 18.87 24.12 8.97
N ALA A 488 18.77 25.38 8.51
CA ALA A 488 17.50 26.01 8.23
C ALA A 488 16.87 25.21 7.10
N VAL A 489 15.76 24.56 7.43
CA VAL A 489 14.74 24.00 6.54
C VAL A 489 14.71 24.80 5.23
N LYS A 490 15.39 24.34 4.18
CA LYS A 490 15.02 24.67 2.79
C LYS A 490 13.89 23.74 2.36
N GLY A 491 12.83 23.76 3.16
CA GLY A 491 11.48 23.46 2.75
C GLY A 491 10.72 24.77 2.91
N HIS A 492 10.11 25.26 1.83
CA HIS A 492 9.34 26.49 1.81
C HIS A 492 8.42 26.65 3.04
N ALA A 493 8.86 27.46 3.99
CA ALA A 493 8.05 27.96 5.10
C ALA A 493 8.64 29.32 5.51
N GLN A 494 8.19 30.38 4.83
CA GLN A 494 8.27 31.71 5.43
C GLN A 494 7.20 31.80 6.52
N GLY A 495 7.64 31.87 7.77
CA GLY A 495 6.83 32.13 8.95
C GLY A 495 7.73 32.15 10.19
N PRO A 496 7.72 33.19 11.03
CA PRO A 496 8.78 33.42 12.00
C PRO A 496 8.65 32.46 13.19
N VAL A 497 9.65 31.62 13.41
CA VAL A 497 9.80 30.84 14.64
C VAL A 497 10.57 31.71 15.65
N ALA A 498 9.88 32.18 16.68
CA ALA A 498 10.48 32.84 17.82
C ALA A 498 11.36 31.84 18.59
N GLY A 499 12.62 32.23 18.79
CA GLY A 499 13.66 31.36 19.33
C GLY A 499 13.47 30.93 20.78
N ARG A 500 14.03 29.76 21.08
CA ARG A 500 14.60 29.45 22.38
C ARG A 500 15.98 28.87 22.15
N GLY A 501 17.00 29.62 22.58
CA GLY A 501 18.40 29.19 22.54
C GLY A 501 18.63 28.08 23.56
N TYR A 502 19.30 27.03 23.10
CA TYR A 502 20.02 26.12 23.99
C TYR A 502 21.41 26.71 24.21
N LEU A 503 21.64 27.23 25.40
CA LEU A 503 22.99 27.48 25.90
C LEU A 503 23.46 26.20 26.58
N ALA A 504 24.66 25.77 26.19
CA ALA A 504 25.42 24.71 26.85
C ALA A 504 25.65 25.06 28.32
N GLY A 505 25.54 24.04 29.17
CA GLY A 505 25.97 24.03 30.57
C GLY A 505 26.52 22.66 30.89
#